data_AF-A0A950TID8-F1
#
_entry.id   AF-A0A950TID8-F1
#
_cell.length_a   1.000
_cell.length_b   1.000
_cell.length_c   1.000
_cell.angle_alpha   90.00
_cell.angle_beta   90.00
_cell.angle_gamma   90.00
#
_symmetry.space_group_name_H-M   'P 1'
#
loop_
_entity.id
_entity.type
_entity.pdbx_description
1 polymer ?
#
loop_
_entity_poly.entity_id
_entity_poly.type
_entity_poly.pdbx_seq_one_letter_code
_entity_poly.pdbx_strand_id
1 'polypeptide(L)' 'GLMDDDGITNCGNAQNCVKVCPMSIPLTQAIYETNRDITVNALFGWLKK' A
#
# COMPACT_ATOMS: atom_id res chain seq x y z
N GLY A 1 -1.37 7.55 -9.90
CA GLY A 1 -1.28 7.89 -8.46
C GLY A 1 -1.48 6.63 -7.63
N LEU A 2 -1.07 6.63 -6.36
CA LEU A 2 -1.32 5.47 -5.48
C LEU A 2 -2.82 5.23 -5.19
N MET A 3 -3.68 6.23 -5.45
CA MET A 3 -5.13 6.17 -5.26
C MET A 3 -5.91 5.94 -6.55
N ASP A 4 -5.23 5.71 -7.68
CA ASP A 4 -5.88 5.44 -8.97
C ASP A 4 -6.32 3.95 -9.03
N ASP A 5 -7.01 3.56 -10.09
CA ASP A 5 -7.58 2.20 -10.24
C ASP A 5 -6.53 1.07 -10.17
N ASP A 6 -5.31 1.30 -10.68
CA ASP A 6 -4.19 0.37 -10.58
C ASP A 6 -3.26 0.66 -9.38
N GLY A 7 -3.74 1.46 -8.44
CA GLY A 7 -3.03 1.88 -7.25
C GLY A 7 -3.03 0.84 -6.12
N ILE A 8 -2.73 1.31 -4.91
CA ILE A 8 -2.56 0.43 -3.74
C ILE A 8 -3.86 -0.28 -3.33
N THR A 9 -5.00 0.30 -3.68
CA THR A 9 -6.34 -0.27 -3.47
C THR A 9 -6.57 -1.54 -4.30
N ASN A 10 -5.83 -1.74 -5.39
CA ASN A 10 -5.89 -2.95 -6.23
C ASN A 10 -4.96 -4.08 -5.73
N CYS A 11 -4.28 -3.90 -4.60
CA CYS A 11 -3.47 -4.96 -4.01
C CYS A 11 -4.36 -6.10 -3.47
N GLY A 12 -4.41 -7.23 -4.20
CA GLY A 12 -5.18 -8.42 -3.81
C GLY A 12 -4.57 -9.29 -2.70
N ASN A 13 -3.49 -8.85 -2.03
CA ASN A 13 -2.80 -9.61 -0.98
C ASN A 13 -2.36 -11.03 -1.37
N ALA A 14 -2.01 -11.26 -2.64
CA ALA A 14 -1.52 -12.56 -3.13
C ALA A 14 -0.18 -13.01 -2.52
N GLN A 15 0.57 -12.08 -1.90
CA GLN A 15 1.87 -12.32 -1.24
C GLN A 15 2.99 -12.86 -2.15
N ASN A 16 2.84 -12.76 -3.47
CA ASN A 16 3.89 -13.14 -4.42
C ASN A 16 5.18 -12.36 -4.18
N CYS A 17 5.09 -11.08 -3.78
CA CYS A 17 6.22 -10.24 -3.42
C CYS A 17 7.13 -10.85 -2.33
N VAL A 18 6.60 -11.60 -1.37
CA VAL A 18 7.39 -12.30 -0.35
C VAL A 18 8.14 -13.50 -0.94
N LYS A 19 7.51 -14.20 -1.88
CA LYS A 19 8.04 -15.43 -2.47
C LYS A 19 9.11 -15.19 -3.52
N VAL A 20 9.02 -14.08 -4.25
CA VAL A 20 9.85 -13.81 -5.44
C VAL A 20 10.96 -12.79 -5.20
N CYS A 21 10.95 -12.07 -4.07
CA CYS A 21 11.90 -10.97 -3.86
C CYS A 21 13.35 -11.50 -3.77
N PRO A 22 14.25 -11.12 -4.69
CA PRO A 22 15.64 -11.57 -4.67
C PRO A 22 16.48 -10.89 -3.58
N MET A 23 16.02 -9.74 -3.09
CA MET A 23 16.72 -8.94 -2.09
C MET A 23 16.22 -9.16 -0.66
N SER A 24 15.16 -9.96 -0.47
CA SER A 24 14.55 -10.26 0.83
C SER A 24 14.22 -9.02 1.68
N ILE A 25 13.84 -7.92 1.02
CA ILE A 25 13.41 -6.70 1.71
C ILE A 25 11.97 -6.84 2.22
N PRO A 26 11.59 -6.13 3.31
CA PRO A 26 10.26 -6.24 3.92
C PRO A 26 9.18 -5.49 3.10
N LEU A 27 8.99 -5.89 1.84
CA LEU A 27 8.10 -5.19 0.90
C LEU A 27 6.63 -5.22 1.34
N THR A 28 6.19 -6.30 2.01
CA THR A 28 4.83 -6.38 2.57
C THR A 28 4.58 -5.35 3.66
N GLN A 29 5.58 -5.08 4.51
CA GLN A 29 5.48 -4.06 5.55
C GLN A 29 5.35 -2.67 4.92
N ALA A 30 6.21 -2.35 3.96
CA ALA A 30 6.17 -1.05 3.28
C ALA A 30 4.82 -0.81 2.57
N ILE A 31 4.27 -1.84 1.90
CA ILE A 31 2.95 -1.77 1.27
C ILE A 31 1.85 -1.57 2.32
N TYR A 32 1.90 -2.30 3.43
CA TYR A 32 0.91 -2.16 4.50
C TYR A 32 0.91 -0.74 5.09
N GLU A 33 2.09 -0.20 5.40
CA GLU A 33 2.25 1.16 5.92
C GLU A 33 1.70 2.20 4.93
N THR A 34 2.04 2.06 3.65
CA THR A 34 1.52 2.93 2.58
C THR A 34 0.00 2.83 2.47
N ASN A 35 -0.58 1.62 2.51
CA ASN A 35 -2.03 1.42 2.40
C ASN A 35 -2.76 2.06 3.59
N ARG A 36 -2.19 1.92 4.79
CA ARG A 36 -2.70 2.58 5.99
C ARG A 36 -2.70 4.10 5.82
N ASP A 37 -1.61 4.68 5.33
CA ASP A 37 -1.50 6.12 5.14
C ASP A 37 -2.47 6.65 4.09
N ILE A 38 -2.62 5.93 2.98
CA ILE A 38 -3.62 6.24 1.94
C ILE A 38 -5.04 6.15 2.50
N THR A 39 -5.35 5.12 3.29
CA THR A 39 -6.67 4.94 3.91
C THR A 39 -6.97 6.10 4.87
N VAL A 40 -6.01 6.46 5.73
CA VAL A 40 -6.16 7.59 6.65
C VAL A 40 -6.34 8.90 5.89
N ASN A 41 -5.56 9.11 4.83
CA ASN A 41 -5.69 10.29 3.98
C ASN A 41 -7.05 10.34 3.25
N ALA A 42 -7.55 9.20 2.77
CA ALA A 42 -8.84 9.12 2.09
C ALA A 42 -10.01 9.43 3.05
N LEU A 43 -9.95 8.95 4.30
CA LEU A 43 -11.01 9.15 5.29
C LEU A 43 -10.95 10.52 5.97
N PHE A 44 -9.74 10.99 6.30
CA PHE A 44 -9.52 12.13 7.19
C PHE A 44 -8.59 13.19 6.61
N GLY A 45 -8.13 13.07 5.37
CA GLY A 45 -7.19 14.03 4.76
C GLY A 45 -7.76 15.45 4.71
N TRP A 46 -9.08 15.59 4.60
CA TRP A 46 -9.77 16.89 4.65
C TRP A 46 -9.68 17.59 6.02
N LEU A 47 -9.45 16.84 7.12
CA LEU A 47 -9.25 17.38 8.47
C LEU A 47 -7.83 17.92 8.69
N LYS A 48 -6.87 17.59 7.81
CA LYS A 48 -5.49 18.07 7.88
C LYS A 48 -5.30 19.45 7.22
N LYS A 49 -6.39 20.11 6.83
CA LYS A 49 -6.39 21.40 6.15
C LYS A 49 -6.65 22.55 7.11
#